data_AF-A0A925E9Y8-F1
#
_entry.id   AF-A0A925E9Y8-F1
#
_cell.length_a   1.000
_cell.length_b   1.000
_cell.length_c   1.000
_cell.angle_alpha   90.00
_cell.angle_beta   90.00
_cell.angle_gamma   90.00
#
_symmetry.space_group_name_H-M   'P 1'
#
loop_
_entity.id
_entity.type
_entity.pdbx_description
1 polymer ?
#
loop_
_entity_poly.entity_id
_entity_poly.type
_entity_poly.pdbx_seq_one_letter_code
_entity_poly.pdbx_strand_id
1 'polypeptide(L)'
;TNVLILAGITAENSSSKEEAVIYYSRLADSKITGEGFESVYRYLVSHYYNKKDMAAFEKYKALGKELYPKSEYFNYDKVDFAVGLQDNVDKKIASVEEILAADPNNFKGNEVLGEIIYDALNPKDETTALPANAAELEKKMVTAFTKAAAGKQGYEIPYLYMGDHFINKAVKVNKAREDHAAAMKTRTKPGTMASKEDIAKRDALDKEYGDELENARDPYEKAAAIFAAKTTIEPRDKPQYKKAASYLADIYSYKKIMAKGKPADQAKFAAEEKKWNEKWDSIK
;
A
#
# COMPACT_ATOMS: atom_id res chain seq x y z
N THR A 1 -29.87 24.20 -25.85
CA THR A 1 -29.00 24.08 -24.66
C THR A 1 -29.78 23.79 -23.39
N ASN A 2 -30.64 24.68 -22.88
CA ASN A 2 -31.41 24.46 -21.64
C ASN A 2 -32.26 23.17 -21.60
N VAL A 3 -32.89 22.81 -22.72
CA VAL A 3 -33.67 21.55 -22.83
C VAL A 3 -32.80 20.30 -22.70
N LEU A 4 -31.58 20.30 -23.26
CA LEU A 4 -30.65 19.17 -23.16
C LEU A 4 -30.04 19.04 -21.76
N ILE A 5 -29.86 20.17 -21.07
CA ILE A 5 -29.35 20.22 -19.68
C ILE A 5 -30.38 19.62 -18.73
N LEU A 6 -31.64 20.08 -18.83
CA LEU A 6 -32.74 19.55 -18.04
C LEU A 6 -32.98 18.06 -18.33
N ALA A 7 -32.88 17.64 -19.59
CA ALA A 7 -33.03 16.24 -19.97
C ALA A 7 -31.90 15.35 -19.41
N GLY A 8 -30.65 15.81 -19.44
CA GLY A 8 -29.51 15.09 -18.85
C GLY A 8 -29.64 14.94 -17.33
N ILE A 9 -29.94 16.03 -16.62
CA ILE A 9 -30.11 16.02 -15.15
C ILE A 9 -31.32 15.17 -14.75
N THR A 10 -32.43 15.26 -15.49
CA THR A 10 -33.63 14.46 -15.20
C THR A 10 -33.38 12.98 -15.44
N ALA A 11 -32.68 12.62 -16.53
CA ALA A 11 -32.33 11.25 -16.85
C ALA A 11 -31.32 10.64 -15.85
N GLU A 12 -30.36 11.44 -15.38
CA GLU A 12 -29.43 11.06 -14.30
C GLU A 12 -30.17 10.78 -12.99
N ASN A 13 -31.09 11.67 -12.60
CA ASN A 13 -31.91 11.53 -11.40
C ASN A 13 -32.97 10.41 -11.51
N SER A 14 -33.39 10.02 -12.72
CA SER A 14 -34.36 8.95 -12.97
C SER A 14 -33.73 7.57 -13.17
N SER A 15 -32.42 7.42 -12.97
CA SER A 15 -31.65 6.20 -13.28
C SER A 15 -31.65 5.79 -14.77
N SER A 16 -32.06 6.69 -15.68
CA SER A 16 -32.02 6.54 -17.14
C SER A 16 -30.63 6.93 -17.66
N LYS A 17 -29.62 6.18 -17.22
CA LYS A 17 -28.21 6.53 -17.40
C LYS A 17 -27.78 6.62 -18.86
N GLU A 18 -28.35 5.79 -19.72
CA GLU A 18 -28.03 5.78 -21.15
C GLU A 18 -28.64 6.97 -21.88
N GLU A 19 -29.86 7.37 -21.51
CA GLU A 19 -30.51 8.56 -22.03
C GLU A 19 -29.75 9.83 -21.63
N ALA A 20 -29.24 9.90 -20.39
CA ALA A 20 -28.40 10.99 -19.94
C ALA A 20 -27.13 11.12 -20.79
N VAL A 21 -26.48 10.00 -21.16
CA VAL A 21 -25.29 9.98 -22.03
C VAL A 21 -25.59 10.54 -23.41
N ILE A 22 -26.75 10.25 -23.99
CA ILE A 22 -27.14 10.79 -25.30
C ILE A 22 -27.19 12.33 -25.24
N TYR A 23 -27.83 12.89 -24.22
CA TYR A 23 -27.97 14.34 -24.08
C TYR A 23 -26.66 15.01 -23.72
N TYR A 24 -25.91 14.45 -22.76
CA TYR A 24 -24.62 14.98 -22.36
C TYR A 24 -23.58 14.87 -23.48
N SER A 25 -23.57 13.80 -24.28
CA SER A 25 -22.67 13.68 -25.44
C SER A 25 -22.91 14.80 -26.44
N ARG A 26 -24.18 15.09 -26.78
CA ARG A 26 -24.52 16.19 -27.70
C ARG A 26 -24.06 17.56 -27.17
N LEU A 27 -24.21 17.78 -25.86
CA LEU A 27 -23.76 19.00 -25.20
C LEU A 27 -22.23 19.12 -25.21
N ALA A 28 -21.52 18.05 -24.88
CA ALA A 28 -20.05 18.01 -24.86
C ALA A 28 -19.46 18.13 -26.27
N ASP A 29 -20.05 17.48 -27.27
CA ASP A 29 -19.64 17.58 -28.67
C ASP A 29 -19.85 18.98 -29.24
N SER A 30 -20.81 19.72 -28.69
CA SER A 30 -21.02 21.15 -28.97
C SER A 30 -20.12 22.08 -28.14
N LYS A 31 -19.15 21.52 -27.39
CA LYS A 31 -18.21 22.23 -26.50
C LYS A 31 -18.92 23.16 -25.50
N ILE A 32 -20.00 22.70 -24.88
CA ILE A 32 -20.70 23.47 -23.86
C ILE A 32 -19.72 23.92 -22.75
N THR A 33 -19.76 25.21 -22.40
CA THR A 33 -18.89 25.81 -21.40
C THR A 33 -19.67 26.75 -20.49
N GLY A 34 -19.08 27.10 -19.35
CA GLY A 34 -19.70 27.93 -18.32
C GLY A 34 -19.79 27.22 -16.98
N GLU A 35 -20.20 27.97 -15.96
CA GLU A 35 -20.36 27.46 -14.60
C GLU A 35 -21.36 26.29 -14.58
N GLY A 36 -20.98 25.20 -13.90
CA GLY A 36 -21.82 24.00 -13.78
C GLY A 36 -21.74 23.00 -14.94
N PHE A 37 -21.13 23.34 -16.08
CA PHE A 37 -21.04 22.42 -17.22
C PHE A 37 -19.86 21.45 -17.18
N GLU A 38 -18.92 21.62 -16.25
CA GLU A 38 -17.85 20.66 -16.00
C GLU A 38 -18.41 19.25 -15.70
N SER A 39 -19.53 19.19 -14.97
CA SER A 39 -20.18 17.93 -14.58
C SER A 39 -20.61 17.07 -15.77
N VAL A 40 -20.99 17.69 -16.90
CA VAL A 40 -21.35 16.99 -18.15
C VAL A 40 -20.16 16.16 -18.64
N TYR A 41 -18.97 16.78 -18.71
CA TYR A 41 -17.75 16.09 -19.15
C TYR A 41 -17.33 15.03 -18.13
N ARG A 42 -17.41 15.33 -16.83
CA ARG A 42 -17.08 14.38 -15.76
C ARG A 42 -17.96 13.14 -15.82
N TYR A 43 -19.28 13.32 -16.00
CA TYR A 43 -20.23 12.23 -16.15
C TYR A 43 -19.89 11.34 -17.33
N LEU A 44 -19.65 11.91 -18.51
CA LEU A 44 -19.31 11.13 -19.71
C LEU A 44 -18.00 10.34 -19.52
N VAL A 45 -16.96 10.97 -18.95
CA VAL A 45 -15.69 10.30 -18.66
C VAL A 45 -15.89 9.09 -17.73
N SER A 46 -16.61 9.27 -16.62
CA SER A 46 -16.91 8.17 -15.69
C SER A 46 -17.76 7.08 -16.34
N HIS A 47 -18.77 7.46 -17.14
CA HIS A 47 -19.64 6.53 -17.84
C HIS A 47 -18.86 5.66 -18.83
N TYR A 48 -18.09 6.27 -19.73
CA TYR A 48 -17.39 5.55 -20.77
C TYR A 48 -16.22 4.71 -20.23
N TYR A 49 -15.58 5.14 -19.14
CA TYR A 49 -14.64 4.29 -18.42
C TYR A 49 -15.31 3.00 -17.92
N ASN A 50 -16.47 3.11 -17.26
CA ASN A 50 -17.23 1.96 -16.75
C ASN A 50 -17.75 1.04 -17.88
N LYS A 51 -18.12 1.60 -19.03
CA LYS A 51 -18.50 0.84 -20.23
C LYS A 51 -17.32 0.19 -20.96
N LYS A 52 -16.09 0.45 -20.51
CA LYS A 52 -14.84 0.03 -21.16
C LYS A 52 -14.67 0.58 -22.58
N ASP A 53 -15.37 1.67 -22.91
CA ASP A 53 -15.19 2.42 -24.16
C ASP A 53 -14.06 3.43 -23.98
N MET A 54 -12.83 2.96 -24.17
CA MET A 54 -11.63 3.77 -23.96
C MET A 54 -11.48 4.90 -24.99
N ALA A 55 -12.06 4.75 -26.18
CA ALA A 55 -12.03 5.79 -27.21
C ALA A 55 -12.90 6.98 -26.78
N ALA A 56 -14.13 6.72 -26.34
CA ALA A 56 -15.01 7.77 -25.83
C ALA A 56 -14.51 8.37 -24.50
N PHE A 57 -13.94 7.54 -23.62
CA PHE A 57 -13.29 8.00 -22.39
C PHE A 57 -12.20 9.05 -22.67
N GLU A 58 -11.23 8.74 -23.54
CA GLU A 58 -10.15 9.69 -23.84
C GLU A 58 -10.67 10.93 -24.59
N LYS A 59 -11.65 10.78 -25.49
CA LYS A 59 -12.30 11.90 -26.19
C LYS A 59 -12.87 12.92 -25.20
N TYR A 60 -13.75 12.48 -24.30
CA TYR A 60 -14.43 13.40 -23.38
C TYR A 60 -13.51 13.89 -22.26
N LYS A 61 -12.47 13.12 -21.88
CA LYS A 61 -11.44 13.59 -20.95
C LYS A 61 -10.62 14.72 -21.56
N ALA A 62 -10.23 14.58 -22.84
CA ALA A 62 -9.50 15.63 -23.57
C ALA A 62 -10.35 16.90 -23.73
N LEU A 63 -11.63 16.77 -24.11
CA LEU A 63 -12.55 17.92 -24.20
C LEU A 63 -12.74 18.60 -22.84
N GLY A 64 -12.92 17.82 -21.77
CA GLY A 64 -13.03 18.34 -20.42
C GLY A 64 -11.77 19.11 -20.00
N LYS A 65 -10.58 18.57 -20.29
CA LYS A 65 -9.29 19.23 -20.00
C LYS A 65 -9.09 20.51 -20.80
N GLU A 66 -9.49 20.53 -22.07
CA GLU A 66 -9.42 21.71 -22.94
C GLU A 66 -10.28 22.86 -22.37
N LEU A 67 -11.50 22.55 -21.93
CA LEU A 67 -12.50 23.56 -21.52
C LEU A 67 -12.43 23.91 -20.03
N TYR A 68 -11.91 23.01 -19.19
CA TYR A 68 -11.77 23.18 -17.73
C TYR A 68 -10.35 22.83 -17.27
N PRO A 69 -9.32 23.58 -17.69
CA PRO A 69 -7.92 23.26 -17.44
C PRO A 69 -7.52 23.30 -15.95
N LYS A 70 -8.37 23.88 -15.08
CA LYS A 70 -8.17 23.92 -13.63
C LYS A 70 -8.75 22.70 -12.90
N SER A 71 -9.47 21.82 -13.60
CA SER A 71 -10.07 20.63 -12.98
C SER A 71 -9.08 19.48 -12.93
N GLU A 72 -8.69 19.10 -11.71
CA GLU A 72 -7.80 17.95 -11.48
C GLU A 72 -8.40 16.62 -11.95
N TYR A 73 -9.74 16.53 -12.02
CA TYR A 73 -10.42 15.33 -12.48
C TYR A 73 -9.96 14.88 -13.87
N PHE A 74 -9.66 15.81 -14.78
CA PHE A 74 -9.21 15.46 -16.13
C PHE A 74 -7.71 15.16 -16.20
N ASN A 75 -6.97 15.30 -15.11
CA ASN A 75 -5.58 14.85 -14.97
C ASN A 75 -5.47 13.39 -14.50
N TYR A 76 -6.57 12.80 -14.01
CA TYR A 76 -6.61 11.41 -13.59
C TYR A 76 -6.33 10.43 -14.74
N ASP A 77 -5.57 9.40 -14.42
CA ASP A 77 -5.29 8.28 -15.32
C ASP A 77 -6.19 7.08 -15.05
N LYS A 78 -6.00 6.01 -15.82
CA LYS A 78 -6.84 4.83 -15.74
C LYS A 78 -6.80 4.15 -14.38
N VAL A 79 -5.68 4.23 -13.64
CA VAL A 79 -5.55 3.65 -12.30
C VAL A 79 -6.38 4.45 -11.30
N ASP A 80 -6.34 5.78 -11.39
CA ASP A 80 -7.18 6.66 -10.55
C ASP A 80 -8.67 6.36 -10.75
N PHE A 81 -9.10 6.18 -12.01
CA PHE A 81 -10.49 5.83 -12.32
C PHE A 81 -10.85 4.41 -11.85
N ALA A 82 -9.95 3.43 -12.00
CA ALA A 82 -10.18 2.06 -11.53
C ALA A 82 -10.49 2.00 -10.03
N VAL A 83 -9.79 2.82 -9.25
CA VAL A 83 -9.92 2.80 -7.79
C VAL A 83 -10.99 3.78 -7.30
N GLY A 84 -11.03 4.99 -7.86
CA GLY A 84 -11.91 6.08 -7.43
C GLY A 84 -13.40 5.82 -7.69
N LEU A 85 -13.73 4.91 -8.61
CA LEU A 85 -15.12 4.54 -8.92
C LEU A 85 -15.65 3.36 -8.10
N GLN A 86 -14.82 2.76 -7.24
CA GLN A 86 -15.18 1.57 -6.48
C GLN A 86 -15.37 1.89 -4.99
N ASP A 87 -16.38 1.26 -4.39
CA ASP A 87 -16.86 1.52 -3.03
C ASP A 87 -16.26 0.59 -1.97
N ASN A 88 -15.59 -0.49 -2.37
CA ASN A 88 -14.99 -1.45 -1.45
C ASN A 88 -13.64 -1.98 -1.96
N VAL A 89 -12.87 -2.55 -1.03
CA VAL A 89 -11.49 -3.02 -1.26
C VAL A 89 -11.41 -4.09 -2.35
N ASP A 90 -12.32 -5.08 -2.34
CA ASP A 90 -12.28 -6.19 -3.30
C ASP A 90 -12.50 -5.70 -4.73
N LYS A 91 -13.47 -4.79 -4.94
CA LYS A 91 -13.70 -4.18 -6.26
C LYS A 91 -12.53 -3.30 -6.71
N LYS A 92 -11.88 -2.60 -5.79
CA LYS A 92 -10.68 -1.79 -6.08
C LYS A 92 -9.52 -2.69 -6.54
N ILE A 93 -9.26 -3.77 -5.81
CA ILE A 93 -8.24 -4.77 -6.17
C ILE A 93 -8.53 -5.33 -7.57
N ALA A 94 -9.75 -5.82 -7.80
CA ALA A 94 -10.13 -6.39 -9.10
C ALA A 94 -9.97 -5.38 -10.26
N SER A 95 -10.37 -4.12 -10.04
CA SER A 95 -10.26 -3.07 -11.08
C SER A 95 -8.81 -2.73 -11.43
N VAL A 96 -7.90 -2.74 -10.45
CA VAL A 96 -6.47 -2.53 -10.71
C VAL A 96 -5.84 -3.77 -11.35
N GLU A 97 -6.27 -4.98 -10.97
CA GLU A 97 -5.82 -6.23 -11.59
C GLU A 97 -6.20 -6.31 -13.08
N GLU A 98 -7.37 -5.82 -13.47
CA GLU A 98 -7.74 -5.71 -14.90
C GLU A 98 -6.76 -4.83 -15.68
N ILE A 99 -6.28 -3.72 -15.09
CA ILE A 99 -5.27 -2.86 -15.71
C ILE A 99 -3.94 -3.62 -15.82
N LEU A 100 -3.52 -4.29 -14.75
CA LEU A 100 -2.27 -5.05 -14.70
C LEU A 100 -2.29 -6.31 -15.57
N ALA A 101 -3.46 -6.83 -15.93
CA ALA A 101 -3.56 -7.91 -16.91
C ALA A 101 -3.15 -7.44 -18.32
N ALA A 102 -3.44 -6.18 -18.66
CA ALA A 102 -3.05 -5.58 -19.94
C ALA A 102 -1.62 -5.01 -19.91
N ASP A 103 -1.19 -4.45 -18.78
CA ASP A 103 0.16 -3.92 -18.58
C ASP A 103 0.73 -4.39 -17.22
N PRO A 104 1.33 -5.60 -17.15
CA PRO A 104 1.79 -6.19 -15.90
C PRO A 104 2.89 -5.42 -15.17
N ASN A 105 3.56 -4.50 -15.86
CA ASN A 105 4.67 -3.69 -15.34
C ASN A 105 4.27 -2.23 -15.13
N ASN A 106 2.97 -1.91 -15.23
CA ASN A 106 2.49 -0.56 -14.95
C ASN A 106 2.91 -0.14 -13.53
N PHE A 107 3.80 0.86 -13.45
CA PHE A 107 4.35 1.31 -12.17
C PHE A 107 3.25 1.69 -11.17
N LYS A 108 2.36 2.58 -11.59
CA LYS A 108 1.28 3.11 -10.74
C LYS A 108 0.26 2.03 -10.38
N GLY A 109 -0.11 1.17 -11.33
CA GLY A 109 -1.02 0.05 -11.06
C GLY A 109 -0.47 -0.90 -9.99
N ASN A 110 0.83 -1.23 -10.05
CA ASN A 110 1.47 -2.08 -9.06
C ASN A 110 1.63 -1.37 -7.70
N GLU A 111 1.97 -0.09 -7.70
CA GLU A 111 2.04 0.72 -6.47
C GLU A 111 0.69 0.76 -5.75
N VAL A 112 -0.35 1.17 -6.46
CA VAL A 112 -1.71 1.34 -5.89
C VAL A 112 -2.30 -0.01 -5.48
N LEU A 113 -2.05 -1.10 -6.22
CA LEU A 113 -2.46 -2.44 -5.79
C LEU A 113 -1.79 -2.81 -4.45
N GLY A 114 -0.49 -2.54 -4.32
CA GLY A 114 0.25 -2.77 -3.08
C GLY A 114 -0.33 -1.96 -1.92
N GLU A 115 -0.61 -0.67 -2.12
CA GLU A 115 -1.16 0.24 -1.10
C GLU A 115 -2.55 -0.18 -0.62
N ILE A 116 -3.46 -0.50 -1.54
CA ILE A 116 -4.82 -0.97 -1.20
C ILE A 116 -4.75 -2.22 -0.32
N ILE A 117 -3.88 -3.17 -0.69
CA ILE A 117 -3.73 -4.40 0.07
C ILE A 117 -3.03 -4.13 1.41
N TYR A 118 -2.01 -3.28 1.43
CA TYR A 118 -1.34 -2.88 2.65
C TYR A 118 -2.34 -2.33 3.67
N ASP A 119 -3.21 -1.40 3.27
CA ASP A 119 -4.22 -0.82 4.15
C ASP A 119 -5.20 -1.88 4.69
N ALA A 120 -5.56 -2.87 3.85
CA ALA A 120 -6.43 -3.98 4.25
C ALA A 120 -5.76 -4.94 5.26
N LEU A 121 -4.43 -5.12 5.16
CA LEU A 121 -3.66 -5.99 6.06
C LEU A 121 -3.13 -5.28 7.31
N ASN A 122 -3.10 -3.95 7.29
CA ASN A 122 -2.62 -3.09 8.36
C ASN A 122 -3.69 -2.07 8.77
N PRO A 123 -4.87 -2.51 9.23
CA PRO A 123 -5.94 -1.61 9.61
C PRO A 123 -5.51 -0.69 10.75
N LYS A 124 -5.91 0.58 10.69
CA LYS A 124 -5.63 1.57 11.75
C LYS A 124 -6.27 1.20 13.08
N ASP A 125 -7.43 0.55 13.03
CA ASP A 125 -8.09 -0.02 14.20
C ASP A 125 -7.65 -1.48 14.34
N GLU A 126 -6.86 -1.76 15.37
CA GLU A 126 -6.33 -3.10 15.67
C GLU A 126 -7.41 -4.14 15.99
N THR A 127 -8.64 -3.72 16.27
CA THR A 127 -9.79 -4.61 16.46
C THR A 127 -10.42 -5.08 15.15
N THR A 128 -10.05 -4.45 14.02
CA THR A 128 -10.55 -4.84 12.70
C THR A 128 -10.03 -6.22 12.32
N ALA A 129 -10.95 -7.15 12.05
CA ALA A 129 -10.61 -8.47 11.55
C ALA A 129 -9.93 -8.36 10.17
N LEU A 130 -8.83 -9.09 10.00
CA LEU A 130 -8.17 -9.19 8.70
C LEU A 130 -9.03 -9.99 7.71
N PRO A 131 -8.88 -9.73 6.39
CA PRO A 131 -9.54 -10.54 5.36
C PRO A 131 -9.21 -12.03 5.49
N ALA A 132 -10.16 -12.91 5.19
CA ALA A 132 -9.96 -14.37 5.28
C ALA A 132 -8.82 -14.88 4.38
N ASN A 133 -8.55 -14.19 3.29
CA ASN A 133 -7.47 -14.45 2.33
C ASN A 133 -6.19 -13.62 2.60
N ALA A 134 -5.98 -13.15 3.84
CA ALA A 134 -4.86 -12.26 4.18
C ALA A 134 -3.48 -12.77 3.70
N ALA A 135 -3.21 -14.07 3.80
CA ALA A 135 -1.93 -14.65 3.35
C ALA A 135 -1.73 -14.59 1.82
N GLU A 136 -2.83 -14.70 1.05
CA GLU A 136 -2.77 -14.56 -0.42
C GLU A 136 -2.60 -13.09 -0.81
N LEU A 137 -3.31 -12.21 -0.11
CA LEU A 137 -3.18 -10.77 -0.26
C LEU A 137 -1.76 -10.30 0.07
N GLU A 138 -1.13 -10.79 1.12
CA GLU A 138 0.27 -10.45 1.48
C GLU A 138 1.23 -10.79 0.34
N LYS A 139 1.13 -12.00 -0.23
CA LYS A 139 1.96 -12.40 -1.39
C LYS A 139 1.73 -11.48 -2.59
N LYS A 140 0.48 -11.10 -2.83
CA LYS A 140 0.09 -10.18 -3.91
C LYS A 140 0.66 -8.78 -3.67
N MET A 141 0.59 -8.27 -2.45
CA MET A 141 1.16 -6.99 -2.03
C MET A 141 2.67 -6.95 -2.26
N VAL A 142 3.41 -7.97 -1.78
CA VAL A 142 4.86 -8.07 -1.97
C VAL A 142 5.22 -8.12 -3.45
N THR A 143 4.47 -8.89 -4.24
CA THR A 143 4.68 -8.98 -5.70
C THR A 143 4.46 -7.62 -6.38
N ALA A 144 3.38 -6.93 -6.03
CA ALA A 144 3.03 -5.63 -6.58
C ALA A 144 4.10 -4.59 -6.23
N PHE A 145 4.47 -4.45 -4.96
CA PHE A 145 5.53 -3.52 -4.56
C PHE A 145 6.90 -3.85 -5.16
N THR A 146 7.23 -5.13 -5.33
CA THR A 146 8.46 -5.54 -6.04
C THR A 146 8.47 -5.05 -7.49
N LYS A 147 7.34 -5.18 -8.21
CA LYS A 147 7.20 -4.68 -9.58
C LYS A 147 7.21 -3.16 -9.64
N ALA A 148 6.53 -2.48 -8.71
CA ALA A 148 6.55 -1.02 -8.62
C ALA A 148 7.98 -0.49 -8.40
N ALA A 149 8.74 -1.10 -7.48
CA ALA A 149 10.14 -0.72 -7.27
C ALA A 149 11.03 -0.94 -8.50
N ALA A 150 10.78 -2.00 -9.27
CA ALA A 150 11.50 -2.25 -10.53
C ALA A 150 11.13 -1.22 -11.63
N GLY A 151 9.89 -0.74 -11.65
CA GLY A 151 9.39 0.25 -12.62
C GLY A 151 9.92 1.67 -12.40
N LYS A 152 10.46 1.98 -11.21
CA LYS A 152 10.97 3.31 -10.87
C LYS A 152 12.22 3.22 -9.98
N GLN A 153 13.40 3.29 -10.59
CA GLN A 153 14.67 3.27 -9.85
C GLN A 153 14.79 4.45 -8.89
N GLY A 154 15.42 4.22 -7.73
CA GLY A 154 15.59 5.24 -6.70
C GLY A 154 14.29 5.60 -5.97
N TYR A 155 13.27 4.74 -6.05
CA TYR A 155 11.99 4.93 -5.38
C TYR A 155 11.83 3.98 -4.19
N GLU A 156 11.96 4.53 -2.99
CA GLU A 156 12.02 3.80 -1.73
C GLU A 156 10.65 3.33 -1.21
N ILE A 157 9.56 3.98 -1.64
CA ILE A 157 8.23 3.84 -1.02
C ILE A 157 7.72 2.38 -1.01
N PRO A 158 7.83 1.60 -2.10
CA PRO A 158 7.38 0.21 -2.10
C PRO A 158 8.13 -0.64 -1.06
N TYR A 159 9.42 -0.36 -0.85
CA TYR A 159 10.23 -1.05 0.14
C TYR A 159 9.85 -0.64 1.57
N LEU A 160 9.53 0.63 1.80
CA LEU A 160 9.04 1.09 3.10
C LEU A 160 7.71 0.43 3.46
N TYR A 161 6.75 0.35 2.54
CA TYR A 161 5.49 -0.35 2.78
C TYR A 161 5.67 -1.83 3.10
N MET A 162 6.52 -2.54 2.35
CA MET A 162 6.83 -3.95 2.66
C MET A 162 7.47 -4.09 4.04
N GLY A 163 8.46 -3.25 4.38
CA GLY A 163 9.11 -3.25 5.68
C GLY A 163 8.14 -2.96 6.83
N ASP A 164 7.30 -1.93 6.68
CA ASP A 164 6.29 -1.55 7.66
C ASP A 164 5.29 -2.68 7.91
N HIS A 165 4.85 -3.37 6.85
CA HIS A 165 3.89 -4.47 6.97
C HIS A 165 4.44 -5.60 7.84
N PHE A 166 5.67 -6.04 7.57
CA PHE A 166 6.30 -7.11 8.34
C PHE A 166 6.64 -6.68 9.77
N ILE A 167 6.99 -5.41 10.00
CA ILE A 167 7.11 -4.88 11.37
C ILE A 167 5.79 -4.89 12.11
N ASN A 168 4.68 -4.47 11.47
CA ASN A 168 3.36 -4.51 12.08
C ASN A 168 2.97 -5.95 12.48
N LYS A 169 3.29 -6.93 11.64
CA LYS A 169 3.12 -8.35 11.99
C LYS A 169 4.02 -8.74 13.17
N ALA A 170 5.30 -8.37 13.15
CA ALA A 170 6.22 -8.64 14.26
C ALA A 170 5.72 -8.03 15.59
N VAL A 171 5.13 -6.83 15.58
CA VAL A 171 4.52 -6.21 16.76
C VAL A 171 3.34 -7.03 17.29
N LYS A 172 2.43 -7.48 16.41
CA LYS A 172 1.29 -8.35 16.79
C LYS A 172 1.77 -9.68 17.38
N VAL A 173 2.77 -10.30 16.76
CA VAL A 173 3.37 -11.55 17.26
C VAL A 173 4.07 -11.32 18.59
N ASN A 174 4.78 -10.19 18.76
CA ASN A 174 5.42 -9.85 20.03
C ASN A 174 4.41 -9.67 21.16
N LYS A 175 3.27 -9.04 20.90
CA LYS A 175 2.17 -8.98 21.86
C LYS A 175 1.70 -10.39 22.26
N ALA A 176 1.52 -11.29 21.29
CA ALA A 176 1.15 -12.68 21.57
C ALA A 176 2.23 -13.42 22.38
N ARG A 177 3.52 -13.14 22.16
CA ARG A 177 4.65 -13.66 22.95
C ARG A 177 4.56 -13.20 24.40
N GLU A 178 4.34 -11.91 24.63
CA GLU A 178 4.20 -11.32 25.97
C GLU A 178 2.99 -11.87 26.71
N ASP A 179 1.83 -11.90 26.07
CA ASP A 179 0.58 -12.45 26.64
C ASP A 179 0.73 -13.94 26.98
N HIS A 180 1.38 -14.72 26.09
CA HIS A 180 1.68 -16.13 26.35
C HIS A 180 2.68 -16.34 27.49
N ALA A 181 3.75 -15.53 27.55
CA ALA A 181 4.74 -15.61 28.62
C ALA A 181 4.12 -15.28 29.99
N ALA A 182 3.26 -14.27 30.05
CA ALA A 182 2.52 -13.91 31.26
C ALA A 182 1.60 -15.06 31.70
N ALA A 183 0.82 -15.64 30.78
CA ALA A 183 -0.06 -16.78 31.07
C ALA A 183 0.72 -18.05 31.47
N MET A 184 1.85 -18.33 30.81
CA MET A 184 2.72 -19.45 31.16
C MET A 184 3.25 -19.30 32.58
N LYS A 185 3.67 -18.09 32.98
CA LYS A 185 4.18 -17.81 34.32
C LYS A 185 3.12 -18.03 35.42
N THR A 186 1.85 -17.74 35.15
CA THR A 186 0.78 -18.00 36.13
C THR A 186 0.43 -19.47 36.25
N ARG A 187 0.56 -20.25 35.15
CA ARG A 187 0.34 -21.70 35.14
C ARG A 187 1.51 -22.50 35.74
N THR A 188 2.73 -22.00 35.60
CA THR A 188 3.94 -22.73 36.01
C THR A 188 4.21 -22.54 37.50
N LYS A 189 4.21 -23.65 38.26
CA LYS A 189 4.50 -23.58 39.70
C LYS A 189 5.98 -23.25 39.94
N PRO A 190 6.32 -22.43 40.96
CA PRO A 190 7.71 -22.21 41.35
C PRO A 190 8.46 -23.53 41.53
N GLY A 191 9.64 -23.65 40.92
CA GLY A 191 10.46 -24.87 40.97
C GLY A 191 10.03 -26.00 40.02
N THR A 192 9.00 -25.79 39.19
CA THR A 192 8.59 -26.73 38.14
C THR A 192 8.88 -26.18 36.76
N MET A 193 9.07 -27.06 35.77
CA MET A 193 9.14 -26.67 34.37
C MET A 193 7.74 -26.34 33.83
N ALA A 194 7.67 -25.43 32.86
CA ALA A 194 6.45 -25.18 32.08
C ALA A 194 6.03 -26.45 31.32
N SER A 195 4.75 -26.53 30.94
CA SER A 195 4.25 -27.68 30.17
C SER A 195 4.88 -27.75 28.77
N LYS A 196 4.84 -28.93 28.15
CA LYS A 196 5.36 -29.12 26.79
C LYS A 196 4.61 -28.26 25.78
N GLU A 197 3.30 -28.10 25.95
CA GLU A 197 2.44 -27.27 25.10
C GLU A 197 2.81 -25.80 25.22
N ASP A 198 3.08 -25.34 26.45
CA ASP A 198 3.49 -23.96 26.73
C ASP A 198 4.85 -23.64 26.10
N ILE A 199 5.80 -24.58 26.21
CA ILE A 199 7.12 -24.48 25.56
C ILE A 199 6.97 -24.46 24.03
N ALA A 200 6.21 -25.39 23.46
CA ALA A 200 6.01 -25.47 22.01
C ALA A 200 5.36 -24.20 21.44
N LYS A 201 4.36 -23.64 22.14
CA LYS A 201 3.73 -22.39 21.73
C LYS A 201 4.67 -21.19 21.83
N ARG A 202 5.51 -21.13 22.88
CA ARG A 202 6.55 -20.09 22.98
C ARG A 202 7.52 -20.18 21.81
N ASP A 203 8.04 -21.38 21.55
CA ASP A 203 9.04 -21.59 20.50
C ASP A 203 8.47 -21.28 19.11
N ALA A 204 7.19 -21.60 18.87
CA ALA A 204 6.50 -21.23 17.64
C ALA A 204 6.38 -19.70 17.49
N LEU A 205 5.96 -18.98 18.54
CA LEU A 205 5.84 -17.53 18.53
C LEU A 205 7.20 -16.82 18.41
N ASP A 206 8.24 -17.34 19.06
CA ASP A 206 9.61 -16.83 18.93
C ASP A 206 10.12 -17.00 17.49
N LYS A 207 9.83 -18.15 16.86
CA LYS A 207 10.16 -18.39 15.46
C LYS A 207 9.42 -17.41 14.54
N GLU A 208 8.10 -17.30 14.71
CA GLU A 208 7.26 -16.42 13.90
C GLU A 208 7.73 -14.96 14.02
N TYR A 209 8.01 -14.47 15.24
CA TYR A 209 8.55 -13.13 15.45
C TYR A 209 9.88 -12.91 14.72
N GLY A 210 10.78 -13.90 14.80
CA GLY A 210 12.05 -13.84 14.08
C GLY A 210 11.90 -13.85 12.56
N ASP A 211 10.96 -14.64 12.03
CA ASP A 211 10.67 -14.70 10.60
C ASP A 211 10.11 -13.35 10.09
N GLU A 212 9.19 -12.73 10.83
CA GLU A 212 8.64 -11.41 10.44
C GLU A 212 9.70 -10.30 10.49
N LEU A 213 10.57 -10.29 11.49
CA LEU A 213 11.73 -9.37 11.53
C LEU A 213 12.69 -9.59 10.35
N GLU A 214 12.95 -10.85 9.99
CA GLU A 214 13.81 -11.18 8.84
C GLU A 214 13.16 -10.74 7.52
N ASN A 215 11.85 -10.93 7.36
CA ASN A 215 11.08 -10.47 6.20
C ASN A 215 11.10 -8.94 6.06
N ALA A 216 11.11 -8.20 7.16
CA ALA A 216 11.24 -6.74 7.16
C ALA A 216 12.66 -6.27 6.77
N ARG A 217 13.69 -7.09 6.96
CA ARG A 217 15.09 -6.67 6.78
C ARG A 217 15.39 -6.24 5.35
N ASP A 218 15.19 -7.12 4.37
CA ASP A 218 15.58 -6.86 2.97
C ASP A 218 14.89 -5.61 2.39
N PRO A 219 13.57 -5.39 2.59
CA PRO A 219 12.92 -4.14 2.21
C PRO A 219 13.59 -2.92 2.85
N TYR A 220 13.85 -2.92 4.16
CA TYR A 220 14.49 -1.77 4.79
C TYR A 220 15.94 -1.55 4.34
N GLU A 221 16.71 -2.61 4.10
CA GLU A 221 18.07 -2.48 3.53
C GLU A 221 18.03 -1.82 2.15
N LYS A 222 17.06 -2.19 1.30
CA LYS A 222 16.85 -1.56 -0.02
C LYS A 222 16.39 -0.11 0.09
N ALA A 223 15.44 0.20 0.96
CA ALA A 223 15.01 1.59 1.21
C ALA A 223 16.18 2.45 1.72
N ALA A 224 16.95 1.94 2.69
CA ALA A 224 18.11 2.60 3.25
C ALA A 224 19.23 2.83 2.20
N ALA A 225 19.44 1.88 1.29
CA ALA A 225 20.38 2.03 0.19
C ALA A 225 19.95 3.13 -0.79
N ILE A 226 18.65 3.24 -1.09
CA ILE A 226 18.11 4.33 -1.93
C ILE A 226 18.33 5.68 -1.25
N PHE A 227 18.00 5.81 0.04
CA PHE A 227 18.25 7.06 0.77
C PHE A 227 19.75 7.41 0.82
N ALA A 228 20.63 6.43 1.01
CA ALA A 228 22.07 6.64 1.01
C ALA A 228 22.61 7.14 -0.35
N ALA A 229 21.96 6.76 -1.44
CA ALA A 229 22.34 7.14 -2.79
C ALA A 229 21.82 8.53 -3.21
N LYS A 230 20.90 9.14 -2.44
CA LYS A 230 20.41 10.49 -2.74
C LYS A 230 21.52 11.52 -2.52
N THR A 231 21.72 12.40 -3.51
CA THR A 231 22.71 13.50 -3.41
C THR A 231 22.30 14.54 -2.39
N THR A 232 21.00 14.73 -2.20
CA THR A 232 20.39 15.61 -1.18
C THR A 232 19.28 14.84 -0.48
N ILE A 233 19.33 14.77 0.85
CA ILE A 233 18.25 14.18 1.65
C ILE A 233 17.27 15.28 2.02
N GLU A 234 16.08 15.21 1.44
CA GLU A 234 15.00 16.17 1.70
C GLU A 234 14.50 16.05 3.15
N PRO A 235 13.95 17.11 3.76
CA PRO A 235 13.39 17.05 5.11
C PRO A 235 12.35 15.93 5.31
N ARG A 236 11.58 15.62 4.27
CA ARG A 236 10.60 14.52 4.27
C ARG A 236 11.21 13.12 4.29
N ASP A 237 12.45 12.98 3.79
CA ASP A 237 13.14 11.69 3.66
C ASP A 237 13.76 11.27 5.00
N LYS A 238 14.26 12.25 5.77
CA LYS A 238 14.93 12.05 7.06
C LYS A 238 14.17 11.14 8.03
N PRO A 239 12.88 11.37 8.35
CA PRO A 239 12.16 10.51 9.29
C PRO A 239 12.02 9.08 8.76
N GLN A 240 11.81 8.89 7.46
CA GLN A 240 11.69 7.55 6.87
C GLN A 240 13.04 6.81 6.85
N TYR A 241 14.14 7.53 6.58
CA TYR A 241 15.47 6.94 6.63
C TYR A 241 15.87 6.56 8.06
N LYS A 242 15.56 7.43 9.04
CA LYS A 242 15.73 7.10 10.46
C LYS A 242 14.90 5.88 10.87
N LYS A 243 13.65 5.80 10.43
CA LYS A 243 12.79 4.64 10.69
C LYS A 243 13.43 3.35 10.17
N ALA A 244 13.87 3.34 8.91
CA ALA A 244 14.54 2.18 8.32
C ALA A 244 15.83 1.82 9.09
N ALA A 245 16.68 2.79 9.42
CA ALA A 245 17.90 2.56 10.18
C ALA A 245 17.62 2.01 11.59
N SER A 246 16.60 2.54 12.27
CA SER A 246 16.19 2.07 13.61
C SER A 246 15.75 0.62 13.57
N TYR A 247 14.82 0.25 12.66
CA TYR A 247 14.35 -1.12 12.57
C TYR A 247 15.45 -2.08 12.15
N LEU A 248 16.38 -1.66 11.27
CA LEU A 248 17.54 -2.49 10.94
C LEU A 248 18.43 -2.72 12.16
N ALA A 249 18.69 -1.71 12.99
CA ALA A 249 19.42 -1.88 14.24
C ALA A 249 18.72 -2.88 15.17
N ASP A 250 17.40 -2.75 15.34
CA ASP A 250 16.60 -3.67 16.18
C ASP A 250 16.62 -5.11 15.65
N ILE A 251 16.48 -5.29 14.34
CA ILE A 251 16.56 -6.60 13.68
C ILE A 251 17.93 -7.23 13.94
N TYR A 252 19.02 -6.49 13.74
CA TYR A 252 20.37 -7.01 13.96
C TYR A 252 20.67 -7.26 15.44
N SER A 253 20.13 -6.45 16.36
CA SER A 253 20.17 -6.70 17.80
C SER A 253 19.46 -8.01 18.17
N TYR A 254 18.28 -8.27 17.61
CA TYR A 254 17.58 -9.55 17.76
C TYR A 254 18.42 -10.71 17.25
N LYS A 255 18.97 -10.60 16.03
CA LYS A 255 19.82 -11.66 15.44
C LYS A 255 21.07 -11.94 16.28
N LYS A 256 21.69 -10.92 16.87
CA LYS A 256 22.81 -11.06 17.81
C LYS A 256 22.42 -11.88 19.05
N ILE A 257 21.23 -11.66 19.60
CA ILE A 257 20.71 -12.44 20.74
C ILE A 257 20.47 -13.89 20.32
N MET A 258 19.84 -14.12 19.16
CA MET A 258 19.55 -15.46 18.64
C MET A 258 20.81 -16.24 18.25
N ALA A 259 21.92 -15.55 17.97
CA ALA A 259 23.23 -16.15 17.72
C ALA A 259 23.98 -16.55 18.99
N LYS A 260 23.37 -16.51 20.19
CA LYS A 260 24.03 -16.91 21.45
C LYS A 260 24.65 -18.31 21.33
N GLY A 261 25.93 -18.41 21.69
CA GLY A 261 26.72 -19.64 21.55
C GLY A 261 27.41 -19.79 20.18
N LYS A 262 27.26 -18.82 19.28
CA LYS A 262 27.96 -18.72 17.99
C LYS A 262 28.74 -17.39 17.91
N PRO A 263 29.96 -17.31 18.50
CA PRO A 263 30.66 -16.03 18.68
C PRO A 263 30.89 -15.23 17.38
N ALA A 264 31.16 -15.93 16.27
CA ALA A 264 31.35 -15.29 14.96
C ALA A 264 30.08 -14.59 14.46
N ASP A 265 28.92 -15.25 14.59
CA ASP A 265 27.63 -14.69 14.21
C ASP A 265 27.26 -13.52 15.12
N GLN A 266 27.51 -13.64 16.43
CA GLN A 266 27.26 -12.54 17.37
C GLN A 266 28.10 -11.30 17.05
N ALA A 267 29.39 -11.48 16.74
CA ALA A 267 30.27 -10.39 16.35
C ALA A 267 29.81 -9.74 15.03
N LYS A 268 29.41 -10.54 14.05
CA LYS A 268 28.85 -10.05 12.78
C LYS A 268 27.61 -9.19 13.00
N PHE A 269 26.63 -9.69 13.77
CA PHE A 269 25.38 -8.97 13.99
C PHE A 269 25.56 -7.74 14.88
N ALA A 270 26.49 -7.77 15.85
CA ALA A 270 26.86 -6.58 16.62
C ALA A 270 27.46 -5.48 15.73
N ALA A 271 28.25 -5.84 14.72
CA ALA A 271 28.80 -4.87 13.78
C ALA A 271 27.71 -4.22 12.90
N GLU A 272 26.76 -5.01 12.41
CA GLU A 272 25.62 -4.47 11.64
C GLU A 272 24.69 -3.59 12.51
N GLU A 273 24.36 -4.02 13.72
CA GLU A 273 23.58 -3.20 14.68
C GLU A 273 24.28 -1.85 14.94
N LYS A 274 25.58 -1.86 15.21
CA LYS A 274 26.38 -0.64 15.41
C LYS A 274 26.32 0.27 14.18
N LYS A 275 26.54 -0.28 12.99
CA LYS A 275 26.48 0.45 11.71
C LYS A 275 25.14 1.16 11.53
N TRP A 276 24.02 0.50 11.84
CA TRP A 276 22.69 1.09 11.68
C TRP A 276 22.36 2.13 12.75
N ASN A 277 22.83 1.94 13.99
CA ASN A 277 22.75 2.97 15.03
C ASN A 277 23.54 4.24 14.64
N GLU A 278 24.79 4.08 14.21
CA GLU A 278 25.62 5.20 13.73
C GLU A 278 24.98 5.88 12.52
N LYS A 279 24.35 5.11 11.62
CA LYS A 279 23.59 5.67 10.51
C LYS A 279 22.42 6.52 11.01
N TRP A 280 21.64 6.02 11.96
CA TRP A 280 20.52 6.75 12.54
C TRP A 280 20.98 8.09 13.14
N ASP A 281 22.06 8.09 13.92
CA ASP A 281 22.64 9.28 14.55
C ASP A 281 23.16 10.30 13.50
N SER A 282 23.68 9.81 12.37
CA SER A 282 24.22 10.67 11.32
C SER A 282 23.16 11.46 10.55
N ILE A 283 21.90 11.02 10.57
CA ILE A 283 20.80 11.69 9.86
C ILE A 283 20.36 12.92 10.70
N LYS A 284 20.79 14.10 10.29
CA LYS A 284 20.39 15.39 10.89
C LYS A 284 19.16 15.95 10.22
#